data_AF-A0A847VS47-F1
#
_entry.id   AF-A0A847VS47-F1
#
_cell.length_a   1.000
_cell.length_b   1.000
_cell.length_c   1.000
_cell.angle_alpha   90.00
_cell.angle_beta   90.00
_cell.angle_gamma   90.00
#
_symmetry.space_group_name_H-M   'P 1'
#
loop_
_entity.id
_entity.type
_entity.pdbx_description
1 polymer ?
#
loop_
_entity_poly.entity_id
_entity_poly.type
_entity_poly.pdbx_seq_one_letter_code
_entity_poly.pdbx_strand_id
1 'polypeptide(L)'
;MLFRAKKFTNENGEMFFTGLKDGDIAETVLMPGDLARSKIISECFKQAHFVKGQRTYYTYTGVTENDTPISVVSSGMGPLAVSTVAEECVQIGCKNL
;
A
#
# COMPACT_ATOMS: atom_id res chain seq x y z
N MET A 1 -9.32 26.91 -1.42
CA MET A 1 -8.11 26.36 -0.76
C MET A 1 -8.29 24.86 -0.67
N LEU A 2 -7.43 24.06 -1.28
CA LEU A 2 -7.48 22.60 -1.16
C LEU A 2 -6.85 22.22 0.19
N PHE A 3 -7.63 21.64 1.10
CA PHE A 3 -7.10 21.07 2.32
C PHE A 3 -6.28 19.82 1.98
N ARG A 4 -5.10 19.67 2.59
CA ARG A 4 -4.30 18.45 2.55
C ARG A 4 -3.90 18.08 3.97
N ALA A 5 -4.16 16.84 4.36
CA ALA A 5 -3.68 16.31 5.63
C ALA A 5 -2.14 16.30 5.64
N LYS A 6 -1.56 16.52 6.82
CA LYS A 6 -0.10 16.45 7.01
C LYS A 6 0.35 14.98 6.95
N LYS A 7 1.47 14.71 6.28
CA LYS A 7 2.14 13.41 6.35
C LYS A 7 2.51 13.07 7.80
N PHE A 8 1.98 11.98 8.31
CA PHE A 8 2.29 11.47 9.64
C PHE A 8 3.27 10.31 9.54
N THR A 9 4.55 10.63 9.71
CA THR A 9 5.67 9.70 9.54
C THR A 9 6.45 9.50 10.84
N ASN A 10 7.17 8.38 10.95
CA ASN A 10 8.17 8.16 11.99
C ASN A 10 9.48 8.93 11.69
N GLU A 11 10.48 8.78 12.57
CA GLU A 11 11.80 9.41 12.45
C GLU A 11 12.59 9.00 11.19
N ASN A 12 12.25 7.87 10.58
CA ASN A 12 12.86 7.38 9.34
C ASN A 12 12.13 7.87 8.07
N GLY A 13 11.09 8.69 8.21
CA GLY A 13 10.27 9.17 7.09
C GLY A 13 9.27 8.13 6.56
N GLU A 14 9.05 7.03 7.28
CA GLU A 14 8.04 6.03 6.93
C GLU A 14 6.68 6.43 7.50
N MET A 15 5.61 6.17 6.75
CA MET A 15 4.23 6.33 7.18
C MET A 15 3.99 5.54 8.48
N PHE A 16 3.33 6.16 9.44
CA PHE A 16 3.32 5.67 10.82
C PHE A 16 2.61 4.31 10.99
N PHE A 17 1.58 4.03 10.20
CA PHE A 17 0.79 2.82 10.35
C PHE A 17 1.27 1.68 9.45
N THR A 18 1.53 1.97 8.16
CA THR A 18 1.94 0.99 7.15
C THR A 18 3.45 0.77 7.08
N GLY A 19 4.25 1.73 7.56
CA GLY A 19 5.72 1.67 7.49
C GLY A 19 6.27 1.82 6.08
N LEU A 20 5.44 2.25 5.13
CA LEU A 20 5.80 2.51 3.74
C LEU A 20 6.39 3.92 3.59
N LYS A 21 7.07 4.18 2.48
CA LYS A 21 7.56 5.51 2.09
C LYS A 21 7.37 5.75 0.60
N ASP A 22 7.67 6.98 0.17
CA ASP A 22 7.62 7.35 -1.25
C ASP A 22 8.49 6.38 -2.08
N GLY A 23 7.88 5.77 -3.10
CA GLY A 23 8.52 4.78 -3.98
C GLY A 23 8.31 3.31 -3.61
N ASP A 24 7.73 3.00 -2.45
CA ASP A 24 7.47 1.60 -2.04
C ASP A 24 6.28 0.96 -2.77
N ILE A 25 5.37 1.77 -3.30
CA ILE A 25 4.15 1.33 -4.00
C ILE A 25 4.05 1.92 -5.40
N ALA A 26 3.31 1.23 -6.28
CA ALA A 26 2.89 1.73 -7.58
C ALA A 26 1.75 2.77 -7.45
N GLU A 27 1.47 3.48 -8.55
CA GLU A 27 0.33 4.41 -8.62
C GLU A 27 -1.03 3.70 -8.54
N THR A 28 -1.08 2.41 -8.88
CA THR A 28 -2.27 1.56 -8.78
C THR A 28 -2.07 0.53 -7.67
N VAL A 29 -2.96 0.54 -6.68
CA VAL A 29 -2.89 -0.32 -5.49
C VAL A 29 -4.18 -1.09 -5.33
N LEU A 30 -4.09 -2.41 -5.18
CA LEU A 30 -5.20 -3.25 -4.75
C LEU A 30 -5.23 -3.32 -3.22
N MET A 31 -6.40 -3.20 -2.61
CA MET A 31 -6.53 -3.10 -1.15
C MET A 31 -7.47 -4.16 -0.54
N PRO A 32 -7.07 -5.45 -0.51
CA PRO A 32 -7.83 -6.49 0.18
C PRO A 32 -7.72 -6.36 1.71
N GLY A 33 -8.67 -6.91 2.47
CA GLY A 33 -8.60 -6.85 3.94
C GLY A 33 -7.51 -7.73 4.57
N ASP A 34 -7.26 -8.91 4.00
CA ASP A 34 -6.48 -9.97 4.63
C ASP A 34 -5.02 -10.05 4.12
N LEU A 35 -4.11 -10.38 5.04
CA LEU A 35 -2.67 -10.53 4.79
C LEU A 35 -2.36 -11.67 3.81
N ALA A 36 -2.98 -12.84 4.01
CA ALA A 36 -2.79 -14.00 3.16
C ALA A 36 -3.42 -13.78 1.79
N ARG A 37 -4.57 -13.10 1.72
CA ARG A 37 -5.17 -12.70 0.43
C ARG A 37 -4.25 -11.77 -0.37
N SER A 38 -3.58 -10.83 0.29
CA SER A 38 -2.62 -9.94 -0.38
C SER A 38 -1.46 -10.72 -0.99
N LYS A 39 -0.96 -11.74 -0.27
CA LYS A 39 0.06 -12.65 -0.81
C LYS A 39 -0.45 -13.41 -2.03
N ILE A 40 -1.64 -14.02 -1.96
CA ILE A 40 -2.24 -14.75 -3.08
C ILE A 40 -2.41 -13.85 -4.31
N ILE A 41 -2.88 -12.61 -4.12
CA ILE A 41 -2.99 -11.63 -5.21
C ILE A 41 -1.61 -11.31 -5.80
N SER A 42 -0.58 -11.14 -4.96
CA SER A 42 0.76 -10.83 -5.44
C SER A 42 1.38 -11.95 -6.29
N GLU A 43 1.00 -13.20 -6.07
CA GLU A 43 1.45 -14.36 -6.86
C GLU A 43 0.94 -14.30 -8.32
N CYS A 44 -0.06 -13.46 -8.62
CA CYS A 44 -0.51 -13.17 -9.97
C CYS A 44 0.30 -12.07 -10.69
N PHE A 45 1.25 -11.41 -10.01
CA PHE A 45 2.08 -10.38 -10.61
C PHE A 45 3.39 -10.97 -11.16
N LYS A 46 3.89 -10.42 -12.26
CA LYS A 46 5.28 -10.63 -12.68
C LYS A 46 6.23 -9.87 -11.76
N GLN A 47 7.40 -10.45 -11.48
CA GLN A 47 8.44 -9.84 -10.63
C GLN A 47 7.91 -9.40 -9.25
N ALA A 48 6.93 -10.12 -8.73
CA ALA A 48 6.35 -9.87 -7.42
C ALA A 48 7.42 -9.96 -6.33
N HIS A 49 7.46 -8.99 -5.43
CA HIS A 49 8.30 -9.02 -4.25
C HIS A 49 7.58 -8.41 -3.06
N PHE A 50 7.93 -8.89 -1.87
CA PHE A 50 7.49 -8.30 -0.62
C PHE A 50 8.25 -7.00 -0.36
N VAL A 51 7.52 -5.95 0.01
CA VAL A 51 8.09 -4.63 0.26
C VAL A 51 8.21 -4.38 1.76
N LYS A 52 7.09 -4.49 2.48
CA LYS A 52 7.01 -4.18 3.90
C LYS A 52 5.84 -4.91 4.55
N GLY A 53 6.01 -5.24 5.83
CA GLY A 53 4.93 -5.70 6.70
C GLY A 53 4.99 -4.93 8.02
N GLN A 54 3.92 -4.20 8.33
CA GLN A 54 3.78 -3.52 9.61
C GLN A 54 2.34 -3.68 10.10
N ARG A 55 2.17 -4.11 11.35
CA ARG A 55 0.85 -4.42 11.93
C ARG A 55 0.09 -5.40 11.04
N THR A 56 -1.05 -4.96 10.49
CA THR A 56 -1.93 -5.73 9.60
C THR A 56 -1.79 -5.31 8.13
N TYR A 57 -0.71 -4.62 7.76
CA TYR A 57 -0.51 -4.02 6.44
C TYR A 57 0.72 -4.65 5.78
N TYR A 58 0.50 -5.69 4.99
CA TYR A 58 1.52 -6.33 4.17
C TYR A 58 1.41 -5.82 2.75
N THR A 59 2.55 -5.39 2.22
CA THR A 59 2.66 -4.77 0.91
C THR A 59 3.53 -5.61 0.00
N TYR A 60 3.02 -5.86 -1.19
CA TYR A 60 3.74 -6.49 -2.27
C TYR A 60 3.64 -5.62 -3.51
N THR A 61 4.70 -5.57 -4.30
CA THR A 61 4.75 -4.83 -5.55
C THR A 61 5.27 -5.75 -6.65
N GLY A 62 4.77 -5.54 -7.87
CA GLY A 62 5.24 -6.23 -9.06
C GLY A 62 4.77 -5.47 -10.30
N VAL A 63 4.66 -6.19 -11.40
CA VAL A 63 4.10 -5.66 -12.65
C VAL A 63 3.02 -6.60 -13.19
N THR A 64 2.04 -6.03 -13.88
CA THR A 64 1.04 -6.80 -14.64
C THR A 64 1.70 -7.53 -15.82
N GLU A 65 0.94 -8.40 -16.50
CA GLU A 65 1.38 -9.06 -17.74
C GLU A 65 1.86 -8.07 -18.82
N ASN A 66 1.24 -6.88 -18.87
CA ASN A 66 1.57 -5.79 -19.78
C ASN A 66 2.61 -4.81 -19.20
N ASP A 67 3.41 -5.24 -18.24
CA ASP A 67 4.52 -4.50 -17.62
C ASP A 67 4.11 -3.18 -16.92
N THR A 68 2.82 -2.99 -16.62
CA THR A 68 2.34 -1.85 -15.82
C THR A 68 2.60 -2.12 -14.33
N PRO A 69 3.23 -1.20 -13.57
CA PRO A 69 3.44 -1.36 -12.12
C PRO A 69 2.14 -1.49 -11.35
N ILE A 70 2.12 -2.41 -10.40
CA ILE A 70 0.96 -2.65 -9.53
C ILE A 70 1.42 -3.09 -8.14
N SER A 71 0.69 -2.63 -7.12
CA SER A 71 0.91 -3.04 -5.73
C SER A 71 -0.35 -3.63 -5.12
N VAL A 72 -0.18 -4.40 -4.05
CA VAL A 72 -1.27 -4.84 -3.19
C VAL A 72 -0.88 -4.57 -1.74
N VAL A 73 -1.77 -3.92 -0.99
CA VAL A 73 -1.59 -3.58 0.43
C VAL A 73 -2.78 -4.13 1.22
N SER A 74 -2.55 -5.00 2.21
CA SER A 74 -3.67 -5.43 3.07
C SER A 74 -4.19 -4.24 3.89
N SER A 75 -5.51 -4.06 4.00
CA SER A 75 -6.12 -2.97 4.77
C SER A 75 -6.47 -3.31 6.21
N GLY A 76 -6.41 -4.58 6.60
CA GLY A 76 -7.06 -5.05 7.82
C GLY A 76 -8.59 -4.93 7.74
N MET A 77 -9.24 -5.00 8.90
CA MET A 77 -10.71 -4.97 9.02
C MET A 77 -11.22 -3.67 9.61
N GLY A 78 -12.34 -3.20 9.07
CA GLY A 78 -13.12 -2.08 9.61
C GLY A 78 -12.74 -0.70 9.02
N PRO A 79 -13.63 0.29 9.15
CA PRO A 79 -13.49 1.57 8.46
C PRO A 79 -12.22 2.35 8.84
N LEU A 80 -11.78 2.26 10.11
CA LEU A 80 -10.57 2.93 10.58
C LEU A 80 -9.31 2.38 9.89
N ALA A 81 -9.19 1.06 9.79
CA ALA A 81 -8.02 0.43 9.18
C ALA A 81 -7.97 0.72 7.68
N VAL A 82 -9.10 0.58 6.99
CA VAL A 82 -9.24 0.89 5.56
C VAL A 82 -8.91 2.35 5.26
N SER A 83 -9.50 3.30 6.00
CA SER A 83 -9.24 4.73 5.79
C SER A 83 -7.79 5.11 6.07
N THR A 84 -7.17 4.50 7.08
CA THR A 84 -5.75 4.73 7.40
C THR A 84 -4.86 4.32 6.23
N VAL A 85 -5.02 3.10 5.69
CA VAL A 85 -4.20 2.64 4.56
C VAL A 85 -4.46 3.48 3.32
N ALA A 86 -5.72 3.80 3.02
CA ALA A 86 -6.07 4.63 1.88
C ALA A 86 -5.39 6.01 1.92
N GLU A 87 -5.47 6.69 3.07
CA GLU A 87 -4.83 8.00 3.27
C GLU A 87 -3.31 7.92 3.18
N GLU A 88 -2.68 6.92 3.80
CA GLU A 88 -1.22 6.76 3.74
C GLU A 88 -0.74 6.43 2.31
N CYS A 89 -1.45 5.55 1.59
CA CYS A 89 -1.14 5.21 0.20
C CYS A 89 -1.25 6.44 -0.72
N VAL A 90 -2.30 7.25 -0.60
CA VAL A 90 -2.47 8.48 -1.39
C VAL A 90 -1.34 9.47 -1.12
N GLN A 91 -0.92 9.58 0.14
CA GLN A 91 0.17 10.48 0.51
C GLN A 91 1.52 10.09 -0.08
N ILE A 92 1.75 8.80 -0.37
CA ILE A 92 3.01 8.29 -0.94
C ILE A 92 2.96 7.99 -2.44
N GLY A 93 1.90 8.44 -3.14
CA GLY A 93 1.84 8.45 -4.60
C GLY A 93 0.79 7.54 -5.25
N CYS A 94 -0.08 6.88 -4.47
CA CYS A 94 -1.22 6.15 -5.02
C CYS A 94 -2.20 7.12 -5.70
N LYS A 95 -2.66 6.75 -6.89
CA LYS A 95 -3.66 7.49 -7.68
C LYS A 95 -4.92 6.68 -7.93
N ASN A 96 -4.79 5.36 -8.00
CA ASN A 96 -5.89 4.42 -8.22
C ASN A 96 -5.89 3.42 -7.06
N LEU A 97 -6.96 3.43 -6.27
CA LEU A 97 -7.15 2.58 -5.10
C LEU A 97 -8.47 1.79 -5.21
#